data_AF-A0A336JMX2-F1
#
_entry.id   AF-A0A336JMX2-F1
#
_cell.length_a   1.000
_cell.length_b   1.000
_cell.length_c   1.000
_cell.angle_alpha   90.00
_cell.angle_beta   90.00
_cell.angle_gamma   90.00
#
_symmetry.space_group_name_H-M   'P 1'
#
loop_
_entity.id
_entity.type
_entity.pdbx_description
1 polymer ?
#
loop_
_entity_poly.entity_id
_entity_poly.type
_entity_poly.pdbx_seq_one_letter_code
_entity_poly.pdbx_strand_id
1 'polypeptide(L)' 'MPRDSVKHLEARLWELRITGRDGISRAIYLTAAGRRVVVVRAFVKKTQKTPPRELAIARERAKAVK' A
#
# COMPACT_ATOMS: atom_id res chain seq x y z
N MET A 1 -6.17 -7.89 -16.20
CA MET A 1 -5.82 -7.20 -14.93
C MET A 1 -5.80 -5.71 -15.21
N PRO A 2 -6.60 -4.87 -14.52
CA PRO A 2 -6.70 -3.44 -14.82
C PRO A 2 -5.33 -2.77 -14.59
N ARG A 3 -4.82 -2.06 -15.59
CA ARG A 3 -3.45 -1.52 -15.62
C ARG A 3 -3.19 -0.36 -14.65
N ASP A 4 -4.24 0.22 -14.05
CA ASP A 4 -4.17 1.46 -13.25
C ASP A 4 -4.30 1.26 -11.72
N SER A 5 -4.36 0.00 -11.28
CA SER A 5 -4.64 -0.35 -9.88
C SER A 5 -3.40 -0.48 -9.00
N VAL A 6 -2.20 -0.44 -9.56
CA VAL A 6 -0.94 -0.59 -8.79
C VAL A 6 -0.02 0.58 -9.09
N LYS A 7 0.45 1.25 -8.03
CA LYS A 7 1.41 2.36 -8.13
C LYS A 7 2.64 2.04 -7.28
N HIS A 8 3.82 2.09 -7.89
CA HIS A 8 5.07 2.04 -7.12
C HIS A 8 5.20 3.32 -6.28
N LEU A 9 5.54 3.16 -4.98
CA LEU A 9 5.73 4.29 -4.08
C LEU A 9 7.21 4.59 -3.92
N GLU A 10 7.94 3.73 -3.22
CA GLU A 10 9.37 3.86 -2.95
C GLU A 10 9.98 2.51 -2.58
N ALA A 11 11.23 2.26 -2.93
CA ALA A 11 11.95 1.03 -2.62
C ALA A 11 11.14 -0.24 -2.97
N ARG A 12 10.77 -1.04 -1.95
CA ARG A 12 9.96 -2.26 -2.08
C ARG A 12 8.48 -2.05 -1.73
N LEU A 13 8.04 -0.80 -1.56
CA LEU A 13 6.66 -0.43 -1.25
C LEU A 13 5.85 -0.17 -2.51
N TRP A 14 4.65 -0.74 -2.52
CA TRP A 14 3.69 -0.64 -3.60
C TRP A 14 2.32 -0.25 -3.03
N GLU A 15 1.63 0.64 -3.73
CA GLU A 15 0.24 1.00 -3.46
C GLU A 15 -0.68 0.20 -4.38
N LEU A 16 -1.58 -0.58 -3.79
CA LEU A 16 -2.72 -1.20 -4.45
C LEU A 16 -3.95 -0.32 -4.26
N ARG A 17 -4.62 0.00 -5.37
CA ARG A 17 -5.89 0.71 -5.43
C ARG A 17 -6.99 -0.32 -5.64
N ILE A 18 -7.86 -0.40 -4.64
CA ILE A 18 -8.98 -1.33 -4.60
C ILE A 18 -10.25 -0.49 -4.67
N THR A 19 -11.07 -0.71 -5.69
CA THR A 19 -12.41 -0.11 -5.78
C THR A 19 -13.41 -1.16 -5.35
N GLY A 20 -14.09 -0.93 -4.24
CA GLY A 20 -15.16 -1.79 -3.72
C GLY A 20 -16.52 -1.11 -3.77
N ARG A 21 -17.56 -1.82 -3.33
CA ARG A 21 -18.94 -1.32 -3.25
C ARG A 21 -19.06 -0.08 -2.34
N ASP A 22 -18.25 -0.02 -1.29
CA ASP A 22 -18.24 1.06 -0.30
C ASP A 22 -17.22 2.18 -0.61
N GLY A 23 -16.61 2.16 -1.79
CA GLY A 23 -15.73 3.22 -2.29
C GLY A 23 -14.31 2.80 -2.63
N ILE A 24 -13.43 3.80 -2.74
CA ILE A 24 -12.03 3.61 -3.11
C ILE A 24 -11.21 3.34 -1.84
N SER A 25 -10.54 2.19 -1.80
CA SER A 25 -9.58 1.81 -0.76
C SER A 25 -8.17 1.72 -1.32
N ARG A 26 -7.18 1.99 -0.49
CA ARG A 26 -5.77 1.85 -0.83
C ARG A 26 -5.08 0.95 0.19
N ALA A 27 -4.24 0.04 -0.31
CA ALA A 27 -3.39 -0.80 0.51
C ALA A 27 -1.93 -0.61 0.11
N ILE A 28 -1.05 -0.43 1.09
CA ILE A 28 0.40 -0.40 0.90
C ILE A 28 0.93 -1.78 1.26
N TYR A 29 1.64 -2.38 0.31
CA TYR A 29 2.25 -3.69 0.49
C TYR A 29 3.73 -3.67 0.08
N LEU A 30 4.45 -4.67 0.56
CA LEU A 30 5.84 -4.92 0.17
C LEU A 30 6.05 -6.39 -0.15
N THR A 31 7.01 -6.66 -1.02
CA THR A 31 7.45 -8.02 -1.36
C THR A 31 8.63 -8.40 -0.46
N ALA A 32 8.40 -9.35 0.46
CA ALA A 32 9.44 -9.96 1.27
C ALA A 32 10.09 -11.13 0.52
N ALA A 33 11.24 -11.59 1.00
CA ALA A 33 11.92 -12.76 0.44
C ALA A 33 11.02 -14.00 0.44
N GLY A 34 11.14 -14.86 -0.57
CA GLY A 34 10.35 -16.10 -0.66
C GLY A 34 8.93 -15.94 -1.24
N ARG A 35 8.71 -14.99 -2.17
CA ARG A 35 7.42 -14.74 -2.83
C ARG A 35 6.28 -14.38 -1.86
N ARG A 36 6.61 -13.75 -0.72
CA ARG A 36 5.61 -13.33 0.27
C ARG A 36 5.26 -11.86 0.09
N VAL A 37 3.97 -11.56 -0.05
CA VAL A 37 3.46 -10.18 -0.06
C VAL A 37 2.97 -9.84 1.34
N VAL A 38 3.51 -8.77 1.92
CA VAL A 38 3.15 -8.30 3.26
C VAL A 38 2.43 -6.96 3.11
N VAL A 39 1.15 -6.93 3.48
CA VAL A 39 0.37 -5.69 3.54
C VAL A 39 0.69 -4.99 4.84
N VAL A 40 1.41 -3.87 4.76
CA VAL A 40 1.83 -3.10 5.95
C VAL A 40 0.76 -2.11 6.41
N ARG A 41 -0.10 -1.67 5.48
CA ARG A 41 -1.17 -0.72 5.78
C ARG A 41 -2.31 -0.84 4.77
N ALA A 42 -3.55 -0.81 5.23
CA ALA A 42 -4.72 -0.59 4.38
C ALA A 42 -5.58 0.53 4.97
N PHE A 43 -6.17 1.34 4.10
CA PHE A 43 -7.04 2.45 4.49
C PHE A 43 -8.06 2.76 3.39
N VAL A 44 -9.26 3.16 3.81
CA VAL A 44 -10.28 3.69 2.91
C VAL A 44 -9.89 5.11 2.54
N LYS A 45 -9.90 5.44 1.24
CA LYS A 45 -9.54 6.75 0.72
C LYS A 45 -10.64 7.76 1.08
N LYS A 46 -10.56 8.35 2.27
CA LYS A 46 -11.37 9.51 2.66
C LYS A 46 -10.81 10.83 2.10
N THR A 47 -9.52 10.86 1.72
CA THR A 47 -8.82 12.04 1.19
C THR A 47 -8.04 11.72 -0.10
N GLN A 48 -7.92 12.69 -1.01
CA GLN A 48 -7.38 12.46 -2.37
C GLN A 48 -5.90 12.04 -2.37
N LYS A 49 -5.10 12.59 -1.46
CA LYS A 49 -3.66 12.35 -1.29
C LYS A 49 -3.40 11.31 -0.21
N THR A 50 -2.44 10.43 -0.43
CA THR A 50 -1.90 9.52 0.61
C THR A 50 -1.27 10.40 1.69
N PRO A 51 -1.80 10.41 2.94
CA PRO A 51 -1.26 11.27 3.98
C PRO A 51 0.20 10.89 4.24
N PRO A 52 1.13 11.85 4.36
CA PRO A 52 2.54 11.55 4.63
C PRO A 52 2.72 10.72 5.92
N ARG A 53 1.81 10.88 6.88
CA ARG A 53 1.75 10.06 8.11
C ARG A 53 1.53 8.58 7.83
N GLU A 54 0.67 8.24 6.86
CA GLU A 54 0.40 6.85 6.48
C GLU A 54 1.60 6.20 5.80
N LEU A 55 2.32 6.98 4.98
CA LEU A 55 3.56 6.54 4.36
C LEU A 55 4.66 6.33 5.42
N ALA A 56 4.78 7.23 6.40
CA ALA A 56 5.73 7.09 7.49
C ALA A 56 5.50 5.80 8.31
N ILE A 57 4.24 5.51 8.67
CA ILE A 57 3.87 4.27 9.37
C ILE A 57 4.17 3.04 8.52
N ALA A 58 3.84 3.08 7.22
CA ALA A 58 4.14 1.98 6.30
C ALA A 58 5.65 1.74 6.19
N ARG A 59 6.46 2.81 6.17
CA ARG A 59 7.93 2.73 6.13
C ARG A 59 8.51 2.17 7.42
N GLU A 60 7.99 2.57 8.56
CA GLU A 60 8.41 2.03 9.86
C GLU A 60 8.09 0.53 9.95
N ARG A 61 6.87 0.13 9.57
CA ARG A 61 6.47 -1.28 9.52
C ARG A 61 7.27 -2.09 8.50
N ALA A 62 7.65 -1.50 7.37
CA ALA A 62 8.49 -2.16 6.38
C ALA A 62 9.88 -2.49 6.91
N LYS A 63 10.46 -1.68 7.80
CA LYS A 63 11.74 -1.99 8.46
C LYS A 63 11.64 -3.24 9.36
N ALA A 64 10.47 -3.52 9.91
CA ALA A 64 10.22 -4.72 10.71
C ALA A 64 10.08 -5.99 9.86
N VAL A 65 9.92 -5.86 8.53
CA VAL A 65 9.82 -7.00 7.61
C VAL A 65 11.18 -7.24 6.96
N LYS A 66 11.85 -8.34 7.35
CA LYS A 66 13.12 -8.82 6.75
C LYS A 66 12.88 -9.55 5.43
#